data_AF-A0A0M1J6K9-F1
#
_entry.id   AF-A0A0M1J6K9-F1
#
_cell.length_a   1.000
_cell.length_b   1.000
_cell.length_c   1.000
_cell.angle_alpha   90.00
_cell.angle_beta   90.00
_cell.angle_gamma   90.00
#
_symmetry.space_group_name_H-M   'P 1'
#
loop_
_entity.id
_entity.type
_entity.pdbx_description
1 polymer ?
#
loop_
_entity_poly.entity_id
_entity_poly.type
_entity_poly.pdbx_seq_one_letter_code
_entity_poly.pdbx_strand_id
1 'polypeptide(L)'
;MSSKLSRLYFLLIVDIYVVYHITNLWATTIDPKRIIEIFVLRWNIEVTFQEVRRHLGVETQRQWSDLAIARTTSALMALFSLVCLIALQTLKGGILPLRHTAWYNKKQATFSDVLAFVRRTLWAEKFLHNSALNADRVELSRKDMDALLDRLAAVP
;
A
#
# COMPACT_ATOMS: atom_id res chain seq x y z
N MET A 1 50.46 -26.04 -4.06
CA MET A 1 50.85 -24.90 -3.20
C MET A 1 50.20 -23.63 -3.75
N SER A 2 48.91 -23.46 -3.43
CA SER A 2 48.36 -22.32 -2.67
C SER A 2 48.44 -20.98 -3.43
N SER A 3 47.57 -20.78 -4.42
CA SER A 3 46.27 -20.08 -4.31
C SER A 3 46.40 -18.61 -3.89
N LYS A 4 46.24 -17.75 -4.90
CA LYS A 4 46.14 -16.30 -4.83
C LYS A 4 45.11 -15.88 -3.78
N LEU A 5 45.57 -15.07 -2.84
CA LEU A 5 44.74 -14.28 -1.92
C LEU A 5 43.89 -13.28 -2.73
N SER A 6 42.71 -13.71 -3.19
CA SER A 6 41.68 -12.81 -3.65
C SER A 6 41.05 -12.14 -2.42
N ARG A 7 41.29 -10.83 -2.28
CA ARG A 7 40.62 -9.95 -1.32
C ARG A 7 39.11 -10.19 -1.35
N LEU A 8 38.60 -10.79 -0.27
CA LEU A 8 37.19 -10.88 0.03
C LEU A 8 36.73 -9.50 0.54
N TYR A 9 36.04 -8.75 -0.31
CA TYR A 9 35.24 -7.63 0.16
C TYR A 9 33.95 -8.21 0.74
N PHE A 10 33.90 -8.30 2.08
CA PHE A 10 32.66 -8.59 2.80
C PHE A 10 31.74 -7.38 2.70
N LEU A 11 30.65 -7.51 1.95
CA LEU A 11 29.52 -6.60 2.10
C LEU A 11 28.59 -7.20 3.16
N LEU A 12 28.82 -6.80 4.41
CA LEU A 12 28.00 -7.15 5.56
C LEU A 12 26.62 -6.48 5.39
N ILE A 13 25.64 -7.19 4.84
CA ILE A 13 24.23 -6.86 5.09
C ILE A 13 23.91 -7.46 6.45
N VAL A 14 24.17 -6.68 7.50
CA VAL A 14 23.73 -6.98 8.86
C VAL A 14 22.25 -6.62 8.91
N ASP A 15 21.37 -7.61 8.72
CA ASP A 15 19.99 -7.48 9.20
C ASP A 15 19.97 -7.84 10.68
N ILE A 16 19.42 -6.92 11.46
CA ILE A 16 19.38 -6.90 12.91
C ILE A 16 18.17 -7.74 13.35
N TYR A 17 18.44 -8.73 14.19
CA TYR A 17 17.52 -9.69 14.84
C TYR A 17 17.24 -11.01 14.11
N VAL A 18 17.56 -12.07 14.85
CA VAL A 18 17.21 -13.48 14.70
C VAL A 18 18.21 -14.35 13.94
N VAL A 19 18.99 -15.06 14.75
CA VAL A 19 19.78 -16.24 14.43
C VAL A 19 18.91 -17.26 13.68
N TYR A 20 19.15 -17.41 12.38
CA TYR A 20 18.91 -18.67 11.69
C TYR A 20 20.18 -19.08 10.95
N HIS A 21 20.57 -20.32 11.22
CA HIS A 21 21.63 -21.07 10.58
C HIS A 21 21.85 -20.66 9.12
N ILE A 22 23.04 -20.10 8.84
CA ILE A 22 23.51 -19.87 7.47
C ILE A 22 23.80 -21.24 6.88
N THR A 23 22.80 -21.87 6.28
CA THR A 23 23.00 -23.03 5.43
C THR A 23 22.48 -22.69 4.06
N ASN A 24 23.45 -22.27 3.22
CA ASN A 24 23.44 -22.36 1.77
C ASN A 24 22.70 -21.26 0.98
N LEU A 25 23.23 -20.04 1.00
CA LEU A 25 23.05 -19.08 -0.10
C LEU A 25 24.32 -19.09 -0.98
N TRP A 26 24.49 -20.17 -1.75
CA TRP A 26 25.58 -20.30 -2.73
C TRP A 26 25.35 -19.33 -3.89
N ALA A 27 25.76 -18.07 -3.70
CA ALA A 27 25.71 -17.02 -4.71
C ALA A 27 26.93 -17.10 -5.66
N THR A 28 27.11 -18.21 -6.37
CA THR A 28 28.13 -18.32 -7.44
C THR A 28 27.54 -18.15 -8.85
N THR A 29 26.21 -18.09 -8.99
CA THR A 29 25.52 -18.07 -10.29
C THR A 29 24.68 -16.81 -10.57
N ILE A 30 24.50 -15.92 -9.59
CA ILE A 30 23.69 -14.72 -9.75
C ILE A 30 24.59 -13.54 -10.10
N ASP A 31 24.26 -12.83 -11.19
CA ASP A 31 24.97 -11.62 -11.61
C ASP A 31 24.99 -10.56 -10.49
N PRO A 32 26.12 -9.92 -10.16
CA PRO A 32 26.20 -8.93 -9.09
C PRO A 32 25.19 -7.78 -9.22
N LYS A 33 24.80 -7.38 -10.44
CA LYS A 33 23.76 -6.36 -10.64
C LYS A 33 22.42 -6.84 -10.11
N ARG A 34 22.08 -8.11 -10.32
CA ARG A 34 20.82 -8.70 -9.86
C ARG A 34 20.72 -8.76 -8.35
N ILE A 35 21.85 -8.97 -7.65
CA ILE A 35 21.90 -8.91 -6.19
C ILE A 35 21.52 -7.51 -5.69
N ILE A 36 22.08 -6.47 -6.32
CA ILE A 36 21.78 -5.07 -5.98
C ILE A 36 20.30 -4.77 -6.25
N GLU A 37 19.76 -5.16 -7.40
CA GLU A 37 18.34 -4.97 -7.73
C GLU A 37 17.42 -5.58 -6.66
N ILE A 38 17.70 -6.82 -6.24
CA ILE A 38 16.91 -7.49 -5.19
C ILE A 38 17.03 -6.76 -3.85
N PHE A 39 18.23 -6.28 -3.50
CA PHE A 39 18.44 -5.53 -2.28
C PHE A 39 17.67 -4.21 -2.27
N VAL A 40 17.60 -3.49 -3.41
CA VAL A 40 16.82 -2.25 -3.53
C VAL A 40 15.32 -2.50 -3.31
N LEU A 41 14.79 -3.66 -3.74
CA LEU A 41 13.37 -3.99 -3.54
C LEU A 41 12.95 -4.07 -2.06
N ARG A 42 13.89 -4.29 -1.13
CA ARG A 42 13.62 -4.28 0.32
C ARG A 42 12.98 -2.97 0.76
N TRP A 43 13.36 -1.84 0.17
CA TRP A 43 12.85 -0.52 0.56
C TRP A 43 11.33 -0.37 0.34
N ASN A 44 10.75 -1.18 -0.54
CA ASN A 44 9.29 -1.17 -0.75
C ASN A 44 8.54 -1.55 0.53
N ILE A 45 9.13 -2.36 1.42
CA ILE A 45 8.48 -2.73 2.68
C ILE A 45 8.38 -1.53 3.64
N GLU A 46 9.36 -0.64 3.63
CA GLU A 46 9.33 0.57 4.45
C GLU A 46 8.26 1.54 3.94
N VAL A 47 8.12 1.63 2.60
CA VAL A 47 7.05 2.42 1.97
C VAL A 47 5.67 1.87 2.31
N THR A 48 5.47 0.55 2.30
CA THR A 48 4.17 -0.03 2.71
C THR A 48 3.87 0.26 4.17
N PHE A 49 4.82 0.10 5.09
CA PHE A 49 4.61 0.46 6.50
C PHE A 49 4.29 1.94 6.68
N GLN A 50 4.96 2.83 5.95
CA GLN A 50 4.68 4.26 6.00
C GLN A 50 3.26 4.60 5.52
N GLU A 51 2.86 4.07 4.37
CA GLU A 51 1.54 4.31 3.77
C GLU A 51 0.41 3.73 4.64
N VAL A 52 0.62 2.52 5.19
CA VAL A 52 -0.35 1.85 6.06
C VAL A 52 -0.55 2.63 7.36
N ARG A 53 0.53 3.12 8.00
CA ARG A 53 0.40 3.97 9.19
C ARG A 53 -0.33 5.27 8.89
N ARG A 54 0.03 5.93 7.78
CA ARG A 54 -0.56 7.22 7.38
C ARG A 54 -2.03 7.13 6.99
N HIS A 55 -2.42 6.10 6.24
CA HIS A 55 -3.74 6.04 5.62
C HIS A 55 -4.71 5.07 6.28
N LEU A 56 -4.21 4.06 6.99
CA LEU A 56 -5.01 3.03 7.64
C LEU A 56 -4.92 3.10 9.17
N GLY A 57 -4.04 3.93 9.72
CA GLY A 57 -3.95 4.18 11.17
C GLY A 57 -3.28 3.04 11.94
N VAL A 58 -2.40 2.27 11.31
CA VAL A 58 -1.52 1.35 12.05
C VAL A 58 -0.65 2.14 13.03
N GLU A 59 -0.44 1.61 14.23
CA GLU A 59 0.18 2.25 15.40
C GLU A 59 -0.65 3.36 16.08
N THR A 60 -1.82 3.71 15.54
CA THR A 60 -2.75 4.68 16.18
C THR A 60 -3.92 4.00 16.91
N GLN A 61 -3.94 2.66 16.98
CA GLN A 61 -5.00 1.91 17.64
C GLN A 61 -4.95 2.07 19.16
N ARG A 62 -6.11 2.30 19.79
CA ARG A 62 -6.26 2.41 21.26
C ARG A 62 -6.54 1.06 21.94
N GLN A 63 -6.04 -0.04 21.37
CA GLN A 63 -6.24 -1.38 21.94
C GLN A 63 -5.19 -1.68 23.01
N TRP A 64 -5.62 -2.20 24.16
CA TRP A 64 -4.75 -2.41 25.34
C TRP A 64 -4.26 -3.86 25.50
N SER A 65 -4.63 -4.75 24.60
CA SER A 65 -4.23 -6.17 24.63
C SER A 65 -3.35 -6.51 23.44
N ASP A 66 -2.23 -7.21 23.68
CA ASP A 66 -1.31 -7.68 22.65
C ASP A 66 -2.03 -8.48 21.56
N LEU A 67 -3.02 -9.29 21.96
CA LEU A 67 -3.79 -10.10 21.02
C LEU A 67 -4.70 -9.25 20.13
N ALA A 68 -5.26 -8.16 20.66
CA ALA A 68 -6.05 -7.22 19.88
C ALA A 68 -5.16 -6.41 18.91
N ILE A 69 -3.95 -6.04 19.33
CA ILE A 69 -2.96 -5.39 18.47
C ILE A 69 -2.55 -6.34 17.32
N ALA A 70 -2.20 -7.59 17.62
CA ALA A 70 -1.80 -8.57 16.61
C ALA A 70 -2.90 -8.82 15.55
N ARG A 71 -4.17 -8.90 15.99
CA ARG A 71 -5.32 -9.07 15.09
C ARG A 71 -5.58 -7.84 14.21
N THR A 72 -5.52 -6.64 14.80
CA THR A 72 -5.82 -5.41 14.06
C THR A 72 -4.73 -5.06 13.06
N THR A 73 -3.45 -5.23 13.41
CA THR A 73 -2.33 -4.98 12.49
C THR A 73 -2.37 -5.93 11.29
N SER A 74 -2.59 -7.24 11.51
CA SER A 74 -2.73 -8.21 10.41
C SER A 74 -3.96 -7.91 9.54
N ALA A 75 -5.10 -7.54 10.12
CA ALA A 75 -6.28 -7.14 9.36
C ALA A 75 -6.05 -5.88 8.51
N LEU A 76 -5.34 -4.86 9.02
CA LEU A 76 -5.04 -3.65 8.26
C LEU A 76 -4.05 -3.91 7.12
N MET A 77 -3.09 -4.82 7.31
CA MET A 77 -2.20 -5.28 6.23
C MET A 77 -2.95 -6.07 5.15
N ALA A 78 -3.91 -6.90 5.56
CA ALA A 78 -4.79 -7.58 4.61
C ALA A 78 -5.66 -6.58 3.84
N LEU A 79 -6.20 -5.56 4.51
CA LEU A 79 -6.97 -4.48 3.90
C LEU A 79 -6.15 -3.70 2.87
N PHE A 80 -4.89 -3.37 3.16
CA PHE A 80 -3.98 -2.73 2.21
C PHE A 80 -3.85 -3.55 0.92
N SER A 81 -3.61 -4.86 1.06
CA SER A 81 -3.51 -5.79 -0.06
C SER A 81 -4.81 -5.86 -0.86
N LEU A 82 -5.95 -5.94 -0.17
CA LEU A 82 -7.28 -5.99 -0.78
C LEU A 82 -7.57 -4.74 -1.61
N VAL A 83 -7.26 -3.54 -1.09
CA VAL A 83 -7.44 -2.28 -1.81
C VAL A 83 -6.63 -2.27 -3.11
N CYS A 84 -5.38 -2.74 -3.08
CA CYS A 84 -4.54 -2.85 -4.27
C CYS A 84 -5.12 -3.83 -5.30
N LEU A 85 -5.61 -4.99 -4.85
CA LEU A 85 -6.24 -5.99 -5.73
C LEU A 85 -7.54 -5.48 -6.35
N ILE A 86 -8.40 -4.82 -5.57
CA ILE A 86 -9.62 -4.21 -6.08
C ILE A 86 -9.27 -3.19 -7.17
N ALA A 87 -8.31 -2.30 -6.90
CA ALA A 87 -7.90 -1.31 -7.88
C ALA A 87 -7.37 -1.96 -9.16
N LEU A 88 -6.52 -2.99 -9.05
CA LEU A 88 -6.00 -3.73 -10.20
C LEU A 88 -7.13 -4.34 -11.04
N GLN A 89 -8.11 -4.96 -10.38
CA GLN A 89 -9.25 -5.60 -11.04
C GLN A 89 -10.20 -4.58 -11.68
N THR A 90 -10.45 -3.44 -11.03
CA THR A 90 -11.30 -2.38 -11.57
C THR A 90 -10.65 -1.68 -12.77
N LEU A 91 -9.32 -1.52 -12.75
CA LEU A 91 -8.62 -0.79 -13.78
C LEU A 91 -8.52 -1.56 -15.11
N LYS A 92 -8.47 -2.91 -15.08
CA LYS A 92 -8.36 -3.79 -16.28
C LYS A 92 -7.34 -3.30 -17.34
N GLY A 93 -6.25 -2.67 -16.92
CA GLY A 93 -5.22 -2.10 -17.82
C GLY A 93 -5.41 -0.63 -18.21
N GLY A 94 -6.42 0.06 -17.65
CA GLY A 94 -6.59 1.51 -17.76
C GLY A 94 -5.55 2.30 -16.95
N ILE A 95 -5.65 3.63 -17.04
CA ILE A 95 -4.73 4.55 -16.34
C ILE A 95 -5.39 4.97 -15.03
N LEU A 96 -4.66 4.83 -13.91
CA LEU A 96 -5.15 5.31 -12.62
C LEU A 96 -5.17 6.84 -12.61
N PRO A 97 -6.28 7.50 -12.23
CA PRO A 97 -6.32 8.96 -12.11
C PRO A 97 -5.42 9.42 -10.97
N LEU A 98 -4.27 10.01 -11.31
CA LEU A 98 -3.28 10.53 -10.37
C LEU A 98 -3.80 11.84 -9.74
N ARG A 99 -3.75 11.95 -8.41
CA ARG A 99 -4.03 13.23 -7.73
C ARG A 99 -2.80 14.12 -7.75
N HIS A 100 -2.78 15.10 -8.62
CA HIS A 100 -1.70 16.09 -8.67
C HIS A 100 -1.95 17.23 -7.69
N THR A 101 -0.90 17.73 -7.06
CA THR A 101 -0.94 19.03 -6.36
C THR A 101 -0.42 20.10 -7.31
N ALA A 102 -0.83 21.36 -7.12
CA ALA A 102 -0.39 22.46 -7.97
C ALA A 102 1.15 22.63 -8.03
N TRP A 103 1.84 22.17 -6.98
CA TRP A 103 3.28 22.34 -6.80
C TRP A 103 4.11 21.12 -7.21
N TYR A 104 3.50 19.94 -7.36
CA TYR A 104 4.25 18.72 -7.64
C TYR A 104 3.51 17.79 -8.62
N ASN A 105 4.13 17.59 -9.78
CA ASN A 105 3.63 16.67 -10.78
C ASN A 105 4.21 15.27 -10.54
N LYS A 106 3.46 14.43 -9.82
CA LYS A 106 3.86 13.04 -9.59
C LYS A 106 3.64 12.19 -10.84
N LYS A 107 4.67 11.42 -11.22
CA LYS A 107 4.64 10.53 -12.39
C LYS A 107 4.16 9.11 -12.07
N GLN A 108 4.19 8.74 -10.79
CA GLN A 108 3.84 7.39 -10.32
C GLN A 108 2.68 7.47 -9.34
N ALA A 109 1.82 6.45 -9.37
CA ALA A 109 0.70 6.32 -8.45
C ALA A 109 1.16 5.92 -7.06
N THR A 110 0.64 6.59 -6.04
CA THR A 110 0.87 6.24 -4.63
C THR A 110 -0.33 5.44 -4.08
N PHE A 111 -0.15 4.74 -2.96
CA PHE A 111 -1.24 4.00 -2.33
C PHE A 111 -2.42 4.92 -1.97
N SER A 112 -2.16 6.16 -1.56
CA SER A 112 -3.20 7.18 -1.37
C SER A 112 -4.06 7.46 -2.61
N ASP A 113 -3.52 7.38 -3.83
CA ASP A 113 -4.30 7.48 -5.06
C ASP A 113 -5.18 6.27 -5.27
N VAL A 114 -4.60 5.09 -5.06
CA VAL A 114 -5.29 3.79 -5.17
C VAL A 114 -6.46 3.74 -4.19
N LEU A 115 -6.23 4.10 -2.93
CA LEU A 115 -7.25 4.16 -1.89
C LEU A 115 -8.35 5.17 -2.24
N ALA A 116 -7.97 6.34 -2.76
CA ALA A 116 -8.93 7.35 -3.19
C ALA A 116 -9.75 6.90 -4.40
N PHE A 117 -9.13 6.19 -5.34
CA PHE A 117 -9.80 5.61 -6.50
C PHE A 117 -10.82 4.56 -6.08
N VAL A 118 -10.41 3.58 -5.27
CA VAL A 118 -11.31 2.54 -4.76
C VAL A 118 -12.45 3.13 -3.94
N ARG A 119 -12.17 4.16 -3.13
CA ARG A 119 -13.25 4.86 -2.41
C ARG A 119 -14.24 5.50 -3.37
N ARG A 120 -13.76 6.19 -4.41
CA ARG A 120 -14.64 6.81 -5.41
C ARG A 120 -15.47 5.79 -6.18
N THR A 121 -14.89 4.66 -6.57
CA THR A 121 -15.63 3.62 -7.32
C THR A 121 -16.73 3.03 -6.46
N LEU A 122 -16.45 2.71 -5.19
CA LEU A 122 -17.47 2.25 -4.24
C LEU A 122 -18.59 3.28 -4.02
N TRP A 123 -18.24 4.58 -3.99
CA TRP A 123 -19.22 5.65 -3.85
C TRP A 123 -20.06 5.86 -5.11
N ALA A 124 -19.44 5.76 -6.29
CA ALA A 124 -20.14 5.85 -7.57
C ALA A 124 -21.16 4.72 -7.71
N GLU A 125 -20.77 3.48 -7.42
CA GLU A 125 -21.70 2.34 -7.42
C GLU A 125 -22.84 2.51 -6.41
N LYS A 126 -22.57 3.10 -5.23
CA LYS A 126 -23.60 3.29 -4.21
C LYS A 126 -24.60 4.40 -4.55
N PHE A 127 -24.13 5.56 -5.02
CA PHE A 127 -24.95 6.76 -5.16
C PHE A 127 -25.35 7.09 -6.61
N LEU A 128 -24.57 6.67 -7.60
CA LEU A 128 -24.79 7.03 -9.01
C LEU A 128 -25.51 5.94 -9.82
N HIS A 129 -25.67 4.73 -9.28
CA HIS A 129 -26.37 3.62 -9.95
C HIS A 129 -27.81 3.98 -10.36
N ASN A 130 -28.47 4.90 -9.63
CA ASN A 130 -29.83 5.35 -9.93
C ASN A 130 -29.89 6.75 -10.54
N SER A 131 -28.75 7.37 -10.86
CA SER A 131 -28.75 8.71 -11.48
C SER A 131 -29.04 8.57 -12.97
N ALA A 132 -30.20 9.08 -13.41
CA ALA A 132 -30.50 9.16 -14.84
C ALA A 132 -29.59 10.22 -15.49
N LEU A 133 -29.01 9.89 -16.64
CA LEU A 133 -28.05 10.74 -17.37
C LEU A 133 -28.56 12.14 -17.74
N ASN A 134 -29.88 12.37 -17.69
CA ASN A 134 -30.56 13.63 -18.03
C ASN A 134 -31.47 14.14 -16.90
N ALA A 135 -31.18 13.80 -15.64
CA ALA A 135 -31.94 14.33 -14.52
C ALA A 135 -31.50 15.77 -14.20
N ASP A 136 -32.41 16.73 -14.38
CA ASP A 136 -32.23 18.15 -14.00
C ASP A 136 -32.00 18.32 -12.48
N ARG A 137 -32.35 17.28 -11.70
CA ARG A 137 -32.12 17.16 -10.25
C ARG A 137 -31.81 15.72 -9.89
N VAL A 138 -30.72 15.50 -9.15
CA VAL A 138 -30.42 14.19 -8.54
C VAL A 138 -31.12 14.13 -7.19
N GLU A 139 -32.20 13.35 -7.09
CA GLU A 139 -32.88 13.11 -5.82
C GLU A 139 -32.06 12.13 -4.98
N LEU A 140 -31.24 12.68 -4.08
CA LEU A 140 -30.54 11.90 -3.07
C LEU A 140 -31.52 11.49 -1.98
N SER A 141 -31.59 10.19 -1.69
CA SER A 141 -32.37 9.70 -0.54
C SER A 141 -31.89 10.38 0.74
N ARG A 142 -32.81 10.71 1.66
CA ARG A 142 -32.45 11.35 2.93
C ARG A 142 -31.42 10.54 3.73
N LYS A 143 -31.50 9.21 3.65
CA LYS A 143 -30.51 8.30 4.24
C LYS A 143 -29.11 8.45 3.63
N ASP A 144 -29.04 8.70 2.33
CA ASP A 144 -27.78 8.90 1.62
C ASP A 144 -27.19 10.28 1.92
N MET A 145 -28.04 11.31 2.03
CA MET A 145 -27.66 12.65 2.48
C MET A 145 -27.09 12.64 3.90
N ASP A 146 -27.78 12.01 4.85
CA ASP A 146 -27.31 11.92 6.23
C ASP A 146 -25.98 11.15 6.30
N ALA A 147 -25.85 10.05 5.54
CA ALA A 147 -24.60 9.31 5.44
C ALA A 147 -23.45 10.13 4.82
N LEU A 148 -23.72 11.00 3.85
CA LEU A 148 -22.73 11.91 3.28
C LEU A 148 -22.34 12.99 4.28
N LEU A 149 -23.32 13.58 4.97
CA LEU A 149 -23.10 14.61 5.98
C LEU A 149 -22.26 14.06 7.14
N ASP A 150 -22.58 12.89 7.67
CA ASP A 150 -21.79 12.23 8.72
C ASP A 150 -20.36 11.95 8.27
N ARG A 151 -20.16 11.54 7.00
CA ARG A 151 -18.83 11.24 6.46
C ARG A 151 -18.01 12.49 6.14
N LEU A 152 -18.64 13.61 5.82
CA LEU A 152 -17.97 14.90 5.62
C LEU A 152 -17.71 15.61 6.95
N ALA A 153 -18.61 15.45 7.93
CA ALA A 153 -18.44 15.98 9.29
C ALA A 153 -17.42 15.18 10.09
N ALA A 154 -17.28 13.88 9.83
CA ALA A 154 -16.18 13.05 10.29
C ALA A 154 -14.88 13.39 9.52
N VAL A 155 -14.39 14.61 9.70
CA VAL A 155 -13.01 14.95 9.38
C VAL A 155 -12.13 14.29 10.46
N PRO A 156 -11.08 13.53 10.09
CA PRO A 156 -10.08 13.04 11.04
C PRO A 156 -9.17 14.16 11.57
#